data_AF-A0A4S0NGR8-F1
#
_entry.id   AF-A0A4S0NGR8-F1
#
_cell.length_a   1.000
_cell.length_b   1.000
_cell.length_c   1.000
_cell.angle_alpha   90.00
_cell.angle_beta   90.00
_cell.angle_gamma   90.00
#
_symmetry.space_group_name_H-M   'P 1'
#
loop_
_entity.id
_entity.type
_entity.pdbx_description
1 polymer ?
#
loop_
_entity_poly.entity_id
_entity_poly.type
_entity_poly.pdbx_seq_one_letter_code
_entity_poly.pdbx_strand_id
1 'polypeptide(L)' 'MVLANDIEMVRGHLRLGRRHIAQQRERISELERLQLPTERAFELLDLFERAQDLHEMHLSRLLAKAGEGGPRALAWFRP' A
#
# COMPACT_ATOMS: atom_id res chain seq x y z
N MET A 1 -9.88 12.89 -18.67
CA MET A 1 -8.42 12.89 -18.94
C MET A 1 -7.59 12.99 -17.65
N VAL A 2 -7.86 13.94 -16.73
CA VAL A 2 -7.12 14.03 -15.44
C VAL A 2 -7.39 12.83 -14.51
N LEU A 3 -8.67 12.48 -14.29
CA LEU A 3 -9.03 11.39 -13.36
C LEU A 3 -8.46 10.01 -13.76
N ALA A 4 -8.43 9.70 -15.05
CA ALA A 4 -7.85 8.45 -15.56
C ALA A 4 -6.32 8.40 -15.33
N ASN A 5 -5.63 9.53 -15.51
CA ASN A 5 -4.20 9.64 -15.23
C ASN A 5 -3.90 9.48 -13.73
N ASP A 6 -4.73 10.08 -12.87
CA ASP A 6 -4.60 9.94 -11.42
C ASP A 6 -4.80 8.47 -10.99
N ILE A 7 -5.78 7.78 -11.56
CA ILE A 7 -6.01 6.35 -11.31
C ILE A 7 -4.79 5.52 -11.72
N GLU A 8 -4.24 5.74 -12.90
CA GLU A 8 -3.06 5.00 -13.38
C GLU A 8 -1.81 5.29 -12.54
N MET A 9 -1.62 6.54 -12.13
CA MET A 9 -0.53 6.93 -11.24
C MET A 9 -0.61 6.20 -9.90
N VAL A 10 -1.79 6.20 -9.25
CA VAL A 10 -1.99 5.52 -7.96
C VAL A 10 -1.85 4.00 -8.11
N ARG A 11 -2.37 3.40 -9.19
CA ARG A 11 -2.13 1.97 -9.50
C ARG A 11 -0.63 1.66 -9.62
N GLY A 12 0.14 2.56 -10.23
CA GLY A 12 1.59 2.48 -10.29
C GLY A 12 2.25 2.48 -8.91
N HIS A 13 1.88 3.42 -8.05
CA HIS A 13 2.39 3.52 -6.68
C HIS A 13 2.03 2.29 -5.84
N LEU A 14 0.82 1.75 -5.97
CA LEU A 14 0.42 0.52 -5.28
C LEU A 14 1.27 -0.69 -5.68
N ARG A 15 1.58 -0.85 -6.98
CA ARG A 15 2.46 -1.94 -7.44
C ARG A 15 3.88 -1.78 -6.90
N LEU A 16 4.40 -0.56 -6.94
CA LEU A 16 5.73 -0.24 -6.43
C LEU A 16 5.82 -0.46 -4.91
N GLY A 17 4.84 0.03 -4.15
CA GLY A 17 4.75 -0.11 -2.70
C GLY A 17 4.69 -1.58 -2.27
N ARG A 18 3.84 -2.40 -2.89
CA ARG A 18 3.81 -3.87 -2.64
C ARG A 18 5.15 -4.54 -2.87
N ARG A 19 5.85 -4.18 -3.95
CA ARG A 19 7.19 -4.69 -4.25
C ARG A 19 8.20 -4.28 -3.18
N HIS A 20 8.14 -3.05 -2.68
CA HIS A 20 9.04 -2.59 -1.62
C HIS A 20 8.75 -3.25 -0.28
N ILE A 21 7.48 -3.39 0.11
CA ILE A 21 7.07 -4.10 1.33
C ILE A 21 7.58 -5.54 1.32
N ALA A 22 7.43 -6.25 0.19
CA ALA A 22 7.94 -7.62 0.05
C ALA A 22 9.47 -7.68 0.24
N GLN A 23 10.22 -6.76 -0.37
CA GLN A 23 11.68 -6.68 -0.19
C GLN A 23 12.08 -6.31 1.24
N GLN A 24 11.34 -5.43 1.93
CA GLN A 24 11.63 -5.08 3.32
C GLN A 24 11.41 -6.27 4.25
N ARG A 25 10.34 -7.03 4.04
CA ARG A 25 10.09 -8.29 4.78
C ARG A 25 11.22 -9.30 4.56
N GLU A 26 11.67 -9.49 3.31
CA GLU A 26 12.82 -10.37 3.01
C GLU A 26 14.10 -9.90 3.71
N ARG A 27 14.40 -8.60 3.70
CA ARG A 27 15.56 -8.03 4.38
C ARG A 27 15.48 -8.20 5.90
N ILE A 28 14.30 -8.02 6.49
CA ILE A 28 14.09 -8.25 7.92
C ILE A 28 14.36 -9.71 8.27
N SER A 29 13.83 -10.67 7.51
CA SER A 29 14.10 -12.09 7.72
C SER A 29 15.61 -12.41 7.65
N GLU A 30 16.35 -11.76 6.75
CA GLU A 30 17.80 -11.91 6.66
C GLU A 30 18.53 -11.32 7.87
N LEU A 31 18.10 -10.15 8.37
CA LEU A 31 18.64 -9.58 9.60
C LEU A 31 18.38 -10.48 10.81
N GLU A 32 17.18 -11.05 10.93
CA GLU A 32 16.85 -12.01 12.00
C GLU A 32 17.73 -13.25 11.94
N ARG A 33 17.94 -13.81 10.74
CA ARG A 33 18.83 -14.98 10.51
C ARG A 33 20.27 -14.69 10.93
N LEU A 34 20.73 -13.47 10.71
CA LEU A 34 22.06 -13.00 11.09
C LEU A 34 22.14 -12.54 12.56
N GLN A 35 21.04 -12.60 13.31
CA GLN A 35 20.93 -12.10 14.70
C GLN A 35 21.32 -10.61 14.81
N LEU A 36 21.00 -9.82 13.78
CA LEU A 36 21.21 -8.38 13.74
C LEU A 36 19.95 -7.65 14.26
N PRO A 37 20.09 -6.42 14.79
CA PRO A 37 18.94 -5.63 15.25
C PRO A 37 17.92 -5.36 14.15
N THR A 38 16.64 -5.54 14.45
CA THR A 38 15.52 -5.41 13.48
C THR A 38 14.48 -4.37 13.88
N GLU A 39 14.58 -3.76 15.05
CA GLU A 39 13.56 -2.88 15.62
C GLU A 39 13.24 -1.72 14.66
N ARG A 40 14.27 -1.01 14.19
CA ARG A 40 14.10 0.09 13.22
C ARG A 40 13.61 -0.39 11.85
N ALA A 41 13.95 -1.61 11.46
CA ALA A 41 13.50 -2.16 10.18
C ALA A 41 11.98 -2.45 10.24
N PHE A 42 11.48 -2.96 11.38
CA PHE A 42 10.06 -3.12 11.62
C PHE A 42 9.32 -1.78 11.72
N GLU A 43 9.88 -0.78 12.41
CA GLU A 43 9.31 0.58 12.45
C GLU A 43 9.15 1.16 11.03
N LEU A 44 10.17 1.01 10.19
CA LEU A 44 10.10 1.46 8.80
C LEU A 44 9.11 0.66 7.96
N LEU A 45 9.03 -0.65 8.16
CA LEU A 45 8.07 -1.51 7.47
C LEU A 45 6.63 -1.09 7.78
N ASP A 46 6.31 -0.83 9.05
CA ASP A 46 4.98 -0.35 9.47
C ASP A 46 4.61 0.98 8.78
N LEU A 47 5.56 1.91 8.63
CA LEU A 47 5.33 3.15 7.88
C LEU A 47 5.00 2.89 6.40
N PHE A 48 5.69 1.94 5.75
CA PHE A 48 5.39 1.59 4.36
C PHE A 48 4.04 0.89 4.21
N GLU A 49 3.67 0.02 5.14
CA GLU A 49 2.38 -0.67 5.14
C GLU A 49 1.23 0.32 5.33
N ARG A 50 1.33 1.25 6.28
CA ARG A 50 0.34 2.34 6.46
C ARG A 50 0.23 3.23 5.22
N ALA A 51 1.36 3.59 4.60
CA ALA A 51 1.35 4.37 3.37
C ALA A 51 0.67 3.61 2.21
N GLN A 52 0.88 2.29 2.13
CA GLN A 52 0.22 1.43 1.15
C GLN A 52 -1.30 1.41 1.36
N ASP A 53 -1.78 1.28 2.59
CA ASP A 53 -3.22 1.32 2.90
C ASP A 53 -3.87 2.65 2.49
N LEU A 54 -3.18 3.77 2.75
CA LEU A 54 -3.64 5.10 2.32
C LEU A 54 -3.76 5.21 0.79
N HIS A 55 -2.82 4.61 0.05
CA HIS A 55 -2.92 4.55 -1.42
C HIS A 55 -4.09 3.68 -1.89
N GLU A 56 -4.40 2.57 -1.22
CA GLU A 56 -5.52 1.69 -1.58
C GLU A 56 -6.87 2.37 -1.35
N MET A 57 -6.99 3.09 -0.22
CA MET A 57 -8.12 3.95 0.07
C MET A 57 -8.24 5.06 -0.97
N HIS A 58 -7.13 5.70 -1.35
CA HIS A 58 -7.13 6.76 -2.35
C HIS A 58 -7.62 6.25 -3.72
N LEU A 59 -7.11 5.09 -4.17
CA LEU A 59 -7.57 4.46 -5.42
C LEU A 59 -9.08 4.17 -5.37
N SER A 60 -9.57 3.61 -4.26
CA SER A 60 -10.98 3.30 -4.08
C SER A 60 -11.87 4.55 -4.25
N ARG A 61 -11.44 5.69 -3.71
CA ARG A 61 -12.12 6.98 -3.89
C ARG A 61 -12.09 7.48 -5.33
N LEU A 62 -10.97 7.31 -6.04
CA LEU A 62 -10.86 7.70 -7.46
C LEU A 62 -11.76 6.83 -8.35
N LEU A 63 -11.80 5.53 -8.12
CA LEU A 63 -12.67 4.60 -8.86
C LEU A 63 -14.14 4.90 -8.62
N ALA A 64 -14.54 5.22 -7.38
CA ALA A 64 -15.89 5.66 -7.09
C ALA A 64 -16.27 6.93 -7.85
N LYS A 65 -15.37 7.92 -7.93
CA LYS A 65 -15.57 9.15 -8.73
C LYS A 65 -15.67 8.88 -10.23
N ALA A 66 -14.97 7.86 -10.73
CA ALA A 66 -15.02 7.47 -12.14
C ALA A 66 -16.29 6.67 -12.51
N GLY A 67 -17.12 6.29 -11.54
CA GLY A 67 -18.23 5.36 -11.75
C GLY A 67 -17.78 3.90 -11.93
N GLU A 68 -16.50 3.61 -11.69
CA GLU A 68 -15.89 2.28 -11.78
C GLU A 68 -15.92 1.53 -10.43
N GLY A 69 -16.37 2.18 -9.36
CA GLY A 69 -16.49 1.61 -8.02
C GLY A 69 -17.78 0.83 -7.81
N GLY A 70 -17.77 -0.48 -8.06
CA GLY A 70 -18.84 -1.38 -7.63
C GLY A 70 -18.95 -1.51 -6.08
N PRO A 71 -20.03 -2.14 -5.55
CA PRO A 71 -20.44 -2.08 -4.14
C PRO A 71 -19.44 -2.62 -3.09
N ARG A 72 -18.28 -3.15 -3.50
CA ARG A 72 -17.20 -3.58 -2.59
C ARG A 72 -16.40 -2.41 -1.98
N ALA A 73 -16.42 -1.23 -2.59
CA ALA A 73 -15.67 -0.06 -2.10
C ALA A 73 -16.22 0.53 -0.78
N LEU A 74 -17.40 0.10 -0.33
CA LEU A 74 -18.09 0.61 0.87
C LEU A 74 -18.10 -0.38 2.05
N ALA A 75 -17.49 -1.57 1.92
CA ALA A 75 -17.57 -2.61 2.94
C ALA A 75 -16.63 -2.41 4.14
N TRP A 76 -15.72 -1.43 4.11
CA TRP A 76 -14.71 -1.18 5.15
C TRP A 76 -15.03 -0.02 6.11
N PHE A 77 -16.28 0.45 6.13
CA PHE A 77 -16.72 1.42 7.13
C PHE A 77 -17.90 0.88 7.93
N ARG A 78 -17.60 0.03 8.93
CA ARG A 78 -18.44 -0.09 10.12
C ARG A 78 -17.57 0.04 11.37
N PRO A 79 -18.01 0.85 12.36
CA PRO A 79 -17.33 0.99 13.65
C PRO A 79 -17.38 -0.30 14.47
#